data_AF-A0A7C5MA32-F1
#
_entry.id   AF-A0A7C5MA32-F1
#
_cell.length_a   1.000
_cell.length_b   1.000
_cell.length_c   1.000
_cell.angle_alpha   90.00
_cell.angle_beta   90.00
_cell.angle_gamma   90.00
#
_symmetry.space_group_name_H-M   'P 1'
#
loop_
_entity.id
_entity.type
_entity.pdbx_description
1 polymer ?
#
loop_
_entity_poly.entity_id
_entity_poly.type
_entity_poly.pdbx_seq_one_letter_code
_entity_poly.pdbx_strand_id
1 'polypeptide(L)'
;MIEFAIVSGKGGTGKTTLAASFAVLAENKVIADCDVDAPDLHLLLKPEIKQKSEFHGMKRAYIRKDECIECGICRDKCRFDAISEDYV
;
A
#
# COMPACT_ATOMS: atom_id res chain seq x y z
N MET A 1 4.72 26.25 5.28
CA MET A 1 4.18 25.13 4.48
C MET A 1 3.05 24.53 5.29
N ILE A 2 1.84 24.42 4.72
CA ILE A 2 0.69 23.85 5.40
C ILE A 2 0.50 22.43 4.86
N GLU A 3 0.31 21.47 5.76
CA GLU A 3 0.10 20.06 5.41
C GLU A 3 -1.28 19.61 5.91
N PHE A 4 -2.01 18.88 5.05
CA PHE A 4 -3.29 18.29 5.39
C PHE A 4 -3.25 16.79 5.09
N ALA A 5 -3.57 15.97 6.10
CA ALA A 5 -3.74 14.54 5.95
C ALA A 5 -5.21 14.17 6.12
N ILE A 6 -5.81 13.52 5.12
CA ILE A 6 -7.18 13.02 5.17
C ILE A 6 -7.13 11.52 5.48
N VAL A 7 -7.51 11.16 6.70
CA VAL A 7 -7.43 9.79 7.22
C VAL A 7 -8.81 9.25 7.60
N SER A 8 -9.01 7.94 7.45
CA SER A 8 -10.23 7.22 7.86
C SER A 8 -9.92 5.74 8.03
N GLY A 9 -10.44 5.16 9.11
CA GLY A 9 -10.25 3.75 9.47
C GLY A 9 -11.14 2.75 8.73
N LYS A 10 -11.98 3.19 7.77
CA LYS A 10 -12.81 2.31 6.95
C LYS A 10 -12.69 2.66 5.46
N GLY A 11 -12.82 1.65 4.61
CA GLY A 11 -12.97 1.83 3.16
C GLY A 11 -14.32 2.46 2.81
N GLY A 12 -14.39 3.20 1.70
CA GLY A 12 -15.65 3.76 1.19
C GLY A 12 -16.18 5.00 1.91
N THR A 13 -15.45 5.59 2.87
CA THR A 13 -15.91 6.79 3.60
C THR A 13 -15.69 8.12 2.85
N GLY A 14 -15.37 8.07 1.55
CA GLY A 14 -15.19 9.27 0.72
C GLY A 14 -13.88 10.03 0.90
N LYS A 15 -12.83 9.42 1.50
CA LYS A 15 -11.50 10.05 1.67
C LYS A 15 -10.96 10.63 0.37
N THR A 16 -10.94 9.82 -0.68
CA THR A 16 -10.39 10.17 -2.00
C THR A 16 -11.18 11.30 -2.65
N THR A 17 -12.52 11.27 -2.54
CA THR A 17 -13.39 12.34 -3.04
C THR A 17 -13.08 13.67 -2.35
N LEU A 18 -12.97 13.67 -1.02
CA LEU A 18 -12.65 14.87 -0.26
C LEU A 18 -11.25 15.39 -0.61
N ALA A 19 -10.26 14.51 -0.70
CA ALA A 19 -8.90 14.86 -1.10
C ALA A 19 -8.85 15.49 -2.51
N ALA A 20 -9.60 14.92 -3.46
CA ALA A 20 -9.71 15.47 -4.81
C ALA A 20 -10.37 16.86 -4.83
N SER A 21 -11.40 17.10 -4.02
CA SER A 21 -12.02 18.41 -3.91
C SER A 21 -11.04 19.47 -3.39
N PHE A 22 -10.28 19.15 -2.34
CA PHE A 22 -9.23 20.05 -1.85
C PHE A 22 -8.12 20.28 -2.88
N ALA A 23 -7.72 19.21 -3.58
CA ALA A 23 -6.77 19.30 -4.67
C ALA A 23 -7.24 20.30 -5.74
N VAL A 24 -8.50 20.27 -6.19
CA VAL A 24 -8.99 21.22 -7.20
C VAL A 24 -8.95 22.67 -6.70
N LEU A 25 -9.27 22.90 -5.42
CA LEU A 25 -9.36 24.25 -4.84
C LEU A 25 -8.00 24.86 -4.46
N ALA A 26 -6.99 24.05 -4.18
CA ALA A 26 -5.69 24.56 -3.75
C ALA A 26 -4.82 25.03 -4.95
N GLU A 27 -4.20 26.20 -4.82
CA GLU A 27 -3.16 26.69 -5.74
C GLU A 27 -1.77 26.22 -5.28
N ASN A 28 -0.80 26.11 -6.20
CA ASN A 28 0.60 25.75 -5.91
C ASN A 28 0.76 24.57 -4.93
N LYS A 29 0.11 23.46 -5.25
CA LYS A 29 -0.08 22.30 -4.38
C LYS A 29 0.81 21.12 -4.74
N VAL A 30 1.07 20.28 -3.74
CA VAL A 30 1.59 18.91 -3.91
C VAL A 30 0.52 17.98 -3.35
N ILE A 31 0.24 16.89 -4.08
CA ILE A 31 -0.77 15.91 -3.71
C ILE A 31 -0.12 14.54 -3.75
N ALA A 32 -0.37 13.73 -2.74
CA ALA A 32 0.04 12.34 -2.67
C ALA A 32 -1.18 11.48 -2.32
N ASP A 33 -1.36 10.39 -3.07
CA ASP A 33 -2.28 9.33 -2.69
C ASP A 33 -1.49 8.29 -1.87
N CYS A 34 -1.78 8.23 -0.58
CA CYS A 34 -1.06 7.39 0.37
C CYS A 34 -1.84 6.10 0.72
N ASP A 35 -2.87 5.76 -0.06
CA ASP A 35 -3.53 4.47 0.06
C ASP A 35 -2.68 3.38 -0.62
N VAL A 36 -2.18 2.42 0.17
CA VAL A 36 -1.32 1.33 -0.31
C VAL A 36 -2.12 0.28 -1.09
N ASP A 37 -3.38 0.08 -0.71
CA ASP A 37 -4.22 -1.00 -1.25
C ASP A 37 -4.99 -0.54 -2.50
N ALA A 38 -5.48 0.71 -2.51
CA ALA A 38 -6.31 1.25 -3.59
C ALA A 38 -6.08 2.76 -3.83
N PRO A 39 -4.95 3.15 -4.46
CA PRO A 39 -4.69 4.55 -4.80
C PRO A 39 -5.57 5.03 -5.98
N ASP A 40 -6.74 5.59 -5.67
CA ASP A 40 -7.79 5.95 -6.64
C ASP A 40 -7.78 7.43 -7.09
N LEU A 41 -6.92 8.28 -6.53
CA LEU A 41 -6.98 9.72 -6.77
C LEU A 41 -6.73 10.09 -8.24
N HIS A 42 -5.94 9.27 -8.94
CA HIS A 42 -5.66 9.42 -10.36
C HIS A 42 -6.91 9.29 -11.25
N LEU A 43 -7.94 8.57 -10.80
CA LEU A 43 -9.23 8.43 -11.51
C LEU A 43 -10.00 9.75 -11.56
N LEU A 44 -9.89 10.55 -10.50
CA LEU A 44 -10.58 11.84 -10.37
C LEU A 44 -9.78 12.99 -10.99
N LEU A 45 -8.48 13.04 -10.73
CA LEU A 45 -7.63 14.17 -11.16
C LEU A 45 -7.13 14.05 -12.60
N LYS A 46 -7.19 12.85 -13.19
CA LYS A 46 -6.72 12.55 -14.57
C LYS A 46 -5.36 13.18 -14.89
N PRO A 47 -4.32 12.92 -14.07
CA PRO A 47 -3.03 13.57 -14.24
C PRO A 47 -2.33 13.09 -15.52
N GLU A 48 -1.48 13.96 -16.07
CA GLU A 48 -0.50 13.54 -17.06
C GLU A 48 0.68 12.85 -16.37
N ILE A 49 1.05 11.66 -16.85
CA ILE A 49 2.15 10.89 -16.29
C ILE A 49 3.47 11.41 -16.86
N LYS A 50 4.21 12.17 -16.05
CA LYS A 50 5.53 12.70 -16.43
C LYS A 50 6.68 11.71 -16.26
N GLN A 51 6.57 10.80 -15.29
CA GLN A 51 7.61 9.81 -14.97
C GLN A 51 6.96 8.54 -14.42
N LYS A 52 7.57 7.39 -14.74
CA LYS A 52 7.28 6.09 -14.11
C LYS A 52 8.61 5.40 -13.79
N SER A 53 8.59 4.59 -12.74
CA SER A 53 9.69 3.70 -12.36
C SER A 53 9.12 2.35 -11.99
N GLU A 54 9.93 1.30 -12.08
CA GLU A 54 9.57 0.00 -11.51
C GLU A 54 9.39 0.13 -10.00
N PHE A 55 8.35 -0.53 -9.48
CA PHE A 55 8.13 -0.63 -8.05
C PHE A 55 8.87 -1.84 -7.51
N HIS A 56 9.84 -1.60 -6.62
CA HIS A 56 10.53 -2.64 -5.88
C HIS A 56 9.97 -2.71 -4.45
N GLY A 57 9.08 -3.68 -4.22
CA GLY A 57 8.55 -3.96 -2.90
C GLY A 57 9.56 -4.62 -1.95
N MET A 58 9.12 -4.96 -0.75
CA MET A 58 9.94 -5.71 0.20
C MET A 58 10.29 -7.10 -0.32
N LYS A 59 11.48 -7.61 0.05
CA LYS A 59 11.87 -8.99 -0.24
C LYS A 59 10.87 -9.95 0.40
N ARG A 60 10.37 -10.90 -0.40
CA ARG A 60 9.57 -12.01 0.12
C ARG A 60 10.49 -13.11 0.63
N ALA A 61 10.22 -13.59 1.84
CA ALA A 61 10.87 -14.80 2.34
C ALA A 61 10.25 -16.03 1.66
N TYR A 62 11.07 -17.05 1.39
CA TYR A 62 10.65 -18.33 0.82
C TYR A 62 11.36 -19.47 1.56
N ILE A 63 10.70 -20.62 1.67
CA ILE A 63 11.29 -21.83 2.27
C ILE A 63 12.12 -22.52 1.20
N ARG A 64 13.42 -22.74 1.48
CA ARG A 64 14.26 -23.64 0.68
C ARG A 64 13.88 -25.08 1.00
N LYS A 65 13.08 -25.71 0.13
CA LYS A 65 12.48 -27.03 0.38
C LYS A 65 13.52 -28.15 0.50
N ASP A 66 14.62 -28.01 -0.22
CA ASP A 66 15.79 -28.89 -0.18
C ASP A 66 16.55 -28.83 1.16
N GLU A 67 16.47 -27.71 1.88
CA GLU A 67 17.12 -27.54 3.19
C GLU A 67 16.13 -27.63 4.37
N CYS A 68 14.83 -27.66 4.10
CA CYS A 68 13.80 -27.63 5.13
C CYS A 68 13.65 -29.01 5.77
N ILE A 69 13.82 -29.07 7.10
CA ILE A 69 13.62 -30.29 7.90
C ILE A 69 12.24 -30.34 8.57
N GLU A 70 11.30 -29.50 8.12
CA GLU A 70 9.92 -29.42 8.64
C GLU A 70 9.82 -29.13 10.15
N CYS A 71 10.81 -28.42 10.73
CA CYS A 71 10.86 -28.17 12.18
C CYS A 71 9.78 -27.23 12.73
N GLY A 72 9.02 -26.55 11.89
CA GLY A 72 7.93 -25.66 12.31
C GLY A 72 8.34 -24.31 12.93
N ILE A 73 9.62 -24.09 13.23
CA ILE A 73 10.11 -22.85 13.88
C ILE A 73 9.70 -21.58 13.11
N CYS A 74 9.66 -21.65 11.78
CA CYS A 74 9.23 -20.53 10.96
C CYS A 74 7.76 -20.12 11.23
N ARG A 75 6.87 -21.09 11.50
CA ARG A 75 5.46 -20.84 11.89
C ARG A 75 5.39 -20.20 13.26
N ASP A 76 6.09 -20.77 14.26
CA ASP A 76 6.08 -20.27 15.64
C ASP A 76 6.60 -18.83 15.76
N LYS A 77 7.51 -18.42 14.86
CA LYS A 77 8.08 -17.07 14.82
C LYS A 77 7.32 -16.14 13.87
N CYS A 78 6.31 -16.60 13.14
CA CYS A 78 5.58 -15.79 12.18
C CYS A 78 4.62 -14.84 12.90
N ARG A 79 5.01 -13.57 13.02
CA ARG A 79 4.18 -12.53 13.66
C ARG A 79 2.83 -12.28 12.95
N PHE A 80 2.74 -12.62 11.67
CA PHE A 80 1.63 -12.28 10.80
C PHE A 80 0.74 -13.48 10.45
N ASP A 81 1.00 -14.64 11.06
CA ASP A 81 0.32 -15.90 10.75
C ASP A 81 0.31 -16.24 9.25
N ALA A 82 1.36 -15.83 8.54
CA ALA A 82 1.48 -15.94 7.10
C ALA A 82 2.00 -17.31 6.61
N ILE A 83 2.42 -18.20 7.52
CA ILE A 83 2.94 -19.53 7.22
C ILE A 83 1.99 -20.56 7.85
N SER A 84 1.30 -21.34 7.02
CA SER A 84 0.37 -22.40 7.44
C SER A 84 1.00 -23.80 7.32
N GLU A 85 0.30 -24.82 7.80
CA GLU A 85 0.69 -26.24 7.60
C GLU A 85 0.70 -26.62 6.11
N ASP A 86 -0.18 -26.02 5.31
CA ASP A 86 -0.34 -26.28 3.87
C ASP A 86 0.75 -25.64 2.99
N TYR A 87 1.72 -24.95 3.59
CA TYR A 87 2.86 -24.32 2.92
C TYR A 87 4.09 -25.27 3.00
N VAL A 88 4.07 -26.51 2.48
CA VAL A 88 3.95 -26.85 1.04
C VAL A 88 5.18 -26.40 0.26
#